data_AF-A0A411MK08-F1
#
_entry.id   AF-A0A411MK08-F1
#
_cell.length_a   1.000
_cell.length_b   1.000
_cell.length_c   1.000
_cell.angle_alpha   90.00
_cell.angle_beta   90.00
_cell.angle_gamma   90.00
#
_symmetry.space_group_name_H-M   'P 1'
#
loop_
_entity.id
_entity.type
_entity.pdbx_description
1 polymer ?
#
loop_
_entity_poly.entity_id
_entity_poly.type
_entity_poly.pdbx_seq_one_letter_code
_entity_poly.pdbx_strand_id
1 'polypeptide(L)'
;MLAEHAAYSAAPVPGVVFVFHGEEKLTVPTTDSEYITDDPKLAGHRNGNLLTYLGQSVDASDFGLATTNSAEQNAAALQAAMDSAKHIFIPPGSYLCHPVFPRCNSIILSGAGPVSELVQVLPPSWLLPNGDATDQIGLIHIDSLSVSKTINDVVVTNLALKGQVVEEGFLEHAHLVSVSGARRFRLLNCHLIGFRGDAVFFGSGSESGVTERHNYDCHVIGNTIDGVNNDNRQAMSVVDGRVMHFARNTVRNCTRSNMPGAVDVEPMMPFEATRDIYVYENDFDNVGGTSGVVCYNANHLGMGGWFFTVPSGNIRAWRNSFRNCANTGGLFGASVANLSAGPATPALDFEFSDNRGYNCRRVGVIVGAHGVKHKGNEYTDIDSGLFVALAVNGGVYNFETVHNNYTRVGRGNDVGDGYAIQMSTASHVYIGPGETFIDCGKADGSFGVPIYFVDGASDHVSIQGITTRNLTGRTTSSIRVLGTHILVPETNVFEGNDLGVPGNDFEWRSSALQGYTFATAISDLPEGESAAVVQSGTYGPGVLKTSKYRDPVSLSFAQTTFQLFYPASTTADQFNFLMRKPDPLVGGWGAWKKFIGT
;
A
#
# COMPACT_ATOMS: atom_id res chain seq x y z
N MET A 1 4.81 -11.55 34.90
CA MET A 1 3.53 -12.14 34.44
C MET A 1 3.81 -12.94 33.18
N LEU A 2 4.43 -14.09 33.40
CA LEU A 2 4.83 -15.11 32.43
C LEU A 2 4.33 -16.44 33.02
N ALA A 3 3.97 -17.37 32.15
CA ALA A 3 3.43 -18.71 32.38
C ALA A 3 1.91 -18.80 32.50
N GLU A 4 1.27 -19.23 31.41
CA GLU A 4 0.47 -20.45 31.33
C GLU A 4 -0.10 -20.54 29.92
N HIS A 5 0.41 -21.47 29.10
CA HIS A 5 -0.36 -22.14 28.05
C HIS A 5 0.54 -23.21 27.42
N ALA A 6 0.42 -24.44 27.93
CA ALA A 6 0.93 -25.64 27.29
C ALA A 6 -0.14 -26.73 27.37
N ALA A 7 -0.20 -27.52 26.28
CA ALA A 7 -0.92 -28.76 26.08
C ALA A 7 -2.42 -28.69 25.71
N TYR A 8 -2.68 -28.69 24.40
CA TYR A 8 -3.76 -29.50 23.81
C TYR A 8 -3.15 -30.36 22.70
N SER A 9 -3.00 -31.66 22.96
CA SER A 9 -2.75 -32.66 21.92
C SER A 9 -4.09 -33.08 21.31
N ALA A 10 -4.23 -32.92 20.00
CA ALA A 10 -5.40 -33.39 19.26
C ALA A 10 -5.09 -34.77 18.64
N ALA A 11 -5.89 -35.77 19.01
CA ALA A 11 -6.00 -37.01 18.24
C ALA A 11 -6.83 -36.76 16.96
N PRO A 12 -6.63 -37.52 15.88
CA PRO A 12 -7.34 -37.31 14.62
C PRO A 12 -8.80 -37.74 14.74
N VAL A 13 -9.73 -36.83 14.39
CA VAL A 13 -11.15 -37.13 14.17
C VAL A 13 -11.33 -37.39 12.66
N PRO A 14 -11.80 -38.58 12.21
CA PRO A 14 -12.10 -38.81 10.81
C PRO A 14 -13.46 -38.20 10.45
N GLY A 15 -13.50 -37.40 9.38
CA GLY A 15 -14.74 -36.99 8.72
C GLY A 15 -15.32 -35.65 9.19
N VAL A 16 -14.64 -34.55 8.88
CA VAL A 16 -15.27 -33.22 8.84
C VAL A 16 -15.32 -32.78 7.38
N VAL A 17 -16.53 -32.80 6.81
CA VAL A 17 -16.85 -32.08 5.58
C VAL A 17 -17.02 -30.62 5.97
N PHE A 18 -16.15 -29.75 5.48
CA PHE A 18 -16.34 -28.31 5.61
C PHE A 18 -17.46 -27.87 4.67
N VAL A 19 -18.65 -27.67 5.23
CA VAL A 19 -19.72 -26.93 4.55
C VAL A 19 -19.54 -25.46 4.89
N PHE A 20 -19.14 -24.66 3.90
CA PHE A 20 -19.13 -23.20 4.02
C PHE A 20 -20.58 -22.71 4.04
N HIS A 21 -21.08 -22.35 5.22
CA HIS A 21 -22.32 -21.56 5.35
C HIS A 21 -21.96 -20.07 5.38
N GLY A 22 -22.05 -19.45 4.20
CA GLY A 22 -22.05 -18.01 4.02
C GLY A 22 -22.89 -17.69 2.80
N GLU A 23 -24.21 -17.56 3.00
CA GLU A 23 -25.09 -17.00 1.98
C GLU A 23 -24.82 -15.50 1.84
N GLU A 24 -23.81 -15.13 1.06
CA GLU A 24 -23.92 -13.92 0.24
C GLU A 24 -24.31 -14.38 -1.17
N LYS A 25 -25.50 -13.98 -1.61
CA LYS A 25 -25.93 -14.16 -3.00
C LYS A 25 -25.01 -13.34 -3.89
N LEU A 26 -23.95 -13.97 -4.38
CA LEU A 26 -23.17 -13.49 -5.51
C LEU A 26 -24.09 -13.48 -6.73
N THR A 27 -24.58 -12.29 -7.09
CA THR A 27 -25.35 -12.12 -8.31
C THR A 27 -24.34 -12.04 -9.45
N VAL A 28 -24.06 -13.18 -10.08
CA VAL A 28 -23.21 -13.26 -11.27
C VAL A 28 -23.92 -12.52 -12.41
N PRO A 29 -23.28 -11.54 -13.08
CA PRO A 29 -23.85 -10.92 -14.27
C PRO A 29 -24.09 -11.99 -15.34
N THR A 30 -25.34 -12.16 -15.76
CA THR A 30 -25.79 -13.22 -16.68
C THR A 30 -25.44 -12.94 -18.15
N THR A 31 -24.41 -12.16 -18.46
CA THR A 31 -24.10 -11.74 -19.84
C THR A 31 -22.95 -12.48 -20.51
N ASP A 32 -22.23 -13.38 -19.83
CA ASP A 32 -21.09 -14.11 -20.41
C ASP A 32 -21.37 -15.61 -20.59
N SER A 33 -22.50 -15.96 -21.22
CA SER A 33 -22.92 -17.36 -21.45
C SER A 33 -22.30 -18.04 -22.68
N GLU A 34 -21.26 -17.46 -23.32
CA GLU A 34 -20.75 -17.95 -24.62
C GLU A 34 -19.44 -18.77 -24.59
N TYR A 35 -18.90 -19.15 -23.43
CA TYR A 35 -17.58 -19.83 -23.38
C TYR A 35 -17.53 -21.20 -22.69
N ILE A 36 -18.65 -21.91 -22.57
CA ILE A 36 -18.64 -23.34 -22.23
C ILE A 36 -18.82 -24.13 -23.52
N THR A 37 -17.73 -24.29 -24.29
CA THR A 37 -17.72 -25.21 -25.43
C THR A 37 -16.55 -26.18 -25.32
N ASP A 38 -16.93 -27.46 -25.24
CA ASP A 38 -16.18 -28.65 -25.65
C ASP A 38 -14.92 -29.04 -24.87
N ASP A 39 -15.11 -29.96 -23.90
CA ASP A 39 -14.09 -30.93 -23.50
C ASP A 39 -14.15 -32.14 -24.46
N PRO A 40 -13.20 -32.31 -25.41
CA PRO A 40 -13.28 -33.34 -26.44
C PRO A 40 -12.93 -34.75 -25.96
N LYS A 41 -12.57 -34.95 -24.67
CA LYS A 41 -12.05 -36.25 -24.19
C LYS A 41 -13.07 -37.20 -23.60
N LEU A 42 -14.37 -36.88 -23.62
CA LEU A 42 -15.42 -37.76 -23.04
C LEU A 42 -16.34 -38.44 -24.08
N ALA A 43 -16.01 -38.37 -25.37
CA ALA A 43 -16.71 -39.11 -26.43
C ALA A 43 -16.38 -40.62 -26.37
N GLY A 44 -16.84 -41.32 -25.35
CA GLY A 44 -16.66 -42.77 -25.20
C GLY A 44 -17.26 -43.41 -23.96
N HIS A 45 -17.47 -42.67 -22.86
CA HIS A 45 -18.01 -43.23 -21.62
C HIS A 45 -19.51 -42.97 -21.49
N ARG A 46 -20.31 -43.95 -21.94
CA ARG A 46 -21.77 -43.95 -21.74
C ARG A 46 -22.09 -44.29 -20.27
N ASN A 47 -22.84 -43.38 -19.63
CA ASN A 47 -23.67 -43.62 -18.43
C ASN A 47 -22.96 -43.97 -17.10
N GLY A 48 -21.92 -43.23 -16.73
CA GLY A 48 -21.46 -43.13 -15.33
C GLY A 48 -22.03 -41.88 -14.67
N ASN A 49 -22.69 -42.02 -13.52
CA ASN A 49 -23.33 -40.94 -12.77
C ASN A 49 -22.31 -39.82 -12.43
N LEU A 50 -22.63 -38.54 -12.68
CA LEU A 50 -21.74 -37.39 -12.39
C LEU A 50 -21.31 -37.37 -10.90
N LEU A 51 -22.15 -37.91 -10.00
CA LEU A 51 -21.88 -38.11 -8.57
C LEU A 51 -20.83 -39.19 -8.26
N THR A 52 -20.59 -40.14 -9.16
CA THR A 52 -19.52 -41.15 -9.02
C THR A 52 -18.15 -40.56 -9.39
N TYR A 53 -18.11 -39.59 -10.31
CA TYR A 53 -16.87 -38.89 -10.70
C TYR A 53 -16.54 -37.68 -9.82
N LEU A 54 -17.55 -37.05 -9.21
CA LEU A 54 -17.36 -36.03 -8.17
C LEU A 54 -17.06 -36.64 -6.77
N GLY A 55 -17.10 -37.97 -6.64
CA GLY A 55 -16.96 -38.68 -5.36
C GLY A 55 -15.72 -39.57 -5.22
N GLN A 56 -14.87 -39.67 -6.24
CA GLN A 56 -13.64 -40.48 -6.16
C GLN A 56 -12.43 -39.55 -6.03
N SER A 57 -12.14 -39.17 -4.79
CA SER A 57 -10.77 -38.82 -4.43
C SER A 57 -9.91 -40.03 -4.74
N VAL A 58 -8.84 -39.86 -5.50
CA VAL A 58 -7.83 -40.90 -5.71
C VAL A 58 -6.61 -40.62 -4.85
N ASP A 59 -5.97 -41.66 -4.34
CA ASP A 59 -4.68 -41.53 -3.69
C ASP A 59 -3.59 -41.54 -4.77
N ALA A 60 -2.70 -40.56 -4.77
CA ALA A 60 -1.63 -40.48 -5.75
C ALA A 60 -0.68 -41.69 -5.71
N SER A 61 -0.61 -42.41 -4.58
CA SER A 61 0.16 -43.66 -4.48
C SER A 61 -0.41 -44.80 -5.33
N ASP A 62 -1.72 -44.80 -5.64
CA ASP A 62 -2.34 -45.76 -6.57
C ASP A 62 -1.81 -45.58 -8.01
N PHE A 63 -1.23 -44.42 -8.30
CA PHE A 63 -0.60 -44.06 -9.57
C PHE A 63 0.93 -44.16 -9.52
N GLY A 64 1.48 -44.68 -8.41
CA GLY A 64 2.90 -44.93 -8.22
C GLY A 64 3.68 -43.81 -7.56
N LEU A 65 3.04 -42.80 -6.95
CA LEU A 65 3.74 -41.79 -6.15
C LEU A 65 4.44 -42.45 -4.95
N ALA A 66 5.76 -42.26 -4.81
CA ALA A 66 6.54 -42.86 -3.73
C ALA A 66 7.76 -42.00 -3.34
N THR A 67 8.17 -42.05 -2.07
CA THR A 67 9.31 -41.28 -1.55
C THR A 67 10.67 -41.79 -2.06
N THR A 68 10.72 -43.00 -2.61
CA THR A 68 11.90 -43.62 -3.20
C THR A 68 12.07 -43.34 -4.70
N ASN A 69 11.07 -42.73 -5.33
CA ASN A 69 11.08 -42.44 -6.76
C ASN A 69 11.97 -41.23 -7.09
N SER A 70 12.39 -41.17 -8.35
CA SER A 70 12.95 -39.94 -8.91
C SER A 70 11.90 -38.84 -9.06
N ALA A 71 12.36 -37.60 -9.24
CA ALA A 71 11.49 -36.44 -9.49
C ALA A 71 10.58 -36.61 -10.72
N GLU A 72 11.10 -37.22 -11.78
CA GLU A 72 10.36 -37.53 -13.01
C GLU A 72 9.26 -38.57 -12.77
N GLN A 73 9.58 -39.64 -12.05
CA GLN A 73 8.62 -40.71 -11.74
C GLN A 73 7.46 -40.19 -10.89
N ASN A 74 7.74 -39.37 -9.87
CA ASN A 74 6.70 -38.76 -9.04
C ASN A 74 5.84 -37.74 -9.80
N ALA A 75 6.45 -36.92 -10.66
CA ALA A 75 5.70 -36.00 -11.52
C ALA A 75 4.78 -36.75 -12.49
N ALA A 76 5.25 -37.85 -13.08
CA ALA A 76 4.44 -38.71 -13.95
C ALA A 76 3.28 -39.37 -13.18
N ALA A 77 3.52 -39.87 -11.97
CA ALA A 77 2.48 -40.44 -11.12
C ALA A 77 1.39 -39.42 -10.75
N LEU A 78 1.78 -38.20 -10.36
CA LEU A 78 0.84 -37.11 -10.06
C LEU A 78 0.06 -36.67 -11.29
N GLN A 79 0.71 -36.57 -12.46
CA GLN A 79 0.02 -36.24 -13.70
C GLN A 79 -1.00 -37.33 -14.07
N ALA A 80 -0.62 -38.60 -13.94
CA ALA A 80 -1.54 -39.72 -14.19
C ALA A 80 -2.75 -39.69 -13.23
N ALA A 81 -2.54 -39.36 -11.96
CA ALA A 81 -3.63 -39.18 -10.99
C ALA A 81 -4.57 -38.03 -11.42
N MET A 82 -4.02 -36.86 -11.79
CA MET A 82 -4.80 -35.70 -12.26
C MET A 82 -5.55 -35.96 -13.57
N ASP A 83 -4.99 -36.78 -14.45
CA ASP A 83 -5.65 -37.17 -15.70
C ASP A 83 -6.81 -38.16 -15.45
N SER A 84 -6.78 -38.87 -14.32
CA SER A 84 -7.79 -39.87 -13.94
C SER A 84 -8.95 -39.33 -13.10
N ALA A 85 -8.71 -38.30 -12.29
CA ALA A 85 -9.63 -37.85 -11.27
C ALA A 85 -9.55 -36.34 -11.02
N LYS A 86 -10.62 -35.80 -10.45
CA LYS A 86 -10.73 -34.38 -10.11
C LYS A 86 -10.21 -34.05 -8.71
N HIS A 87 -10.24 -35.01 -7.80
CA HIS A 87 -9.69 -34.85 -6.45
C HIS A 87 -8.55 -35.85 -6.25
N ILE A 88 -7.35 -35.31 -6.03
CA ILE A 88 -6.12 -36.07 -5.85
C ILE A 88 -5.67 -35.83 -4.41
N PHE A 89 -5.50 -36.92 -3.67
CA PHE A 89 -4.93 -36.91 -2.34
C PHE A 89 -3.46 -37.34 -2.40
N ILE A 90 -2.59 -36.56 -1.78
CA ILE A 90 -1.16 -36.80 -1.67
C ILE A 90 -0.90 -37.28 -0.24
N PRO A 91 -0.57 -38.57 -0.02
CA PRO A 91 -0.36 -39.11 1.31
C PRO A 91 0.86 -38.49 2.01
N PRO A 92 1.00 -38.68 3.33
CA PRO A 92 2.20 -38.25 4.04
C PRO A 92 3.47 -38.84 3.45
N GLY A 93 4.46 -37.98 3.20
CA GLY A 93 5.73 -38.33 2.61
C GLY A 93 6.42 -37.11 2.03
N SER A 94 7.71 -37.23 1.74
CA SER A 94 8.48 -36.20 1.04
C SER A 94 8.83 -36.71 -0.35
N TYR A 95 8.25 -36.10 -1.37
CA TYR A 95 8.31 -36.55 -2.76
C TYR A 95 9.11 -35.55 -3.59
N LEU A 96 10.30 -35.94 -4.04
CA LEU A 96 10.99 -35.19 -5.09
C LEU A 96 10.10 -35.15 -6.31
N CYS A 97 9.94 -33.98 -6.93
CA CYS A 97 8.98 -33.80 -8.00
C CYS A 97 9.44 -32.74 -9.00
N HIS A 98 9.39 -33.10 -10.28
CA HIS A 98 9.40 -32.13 -11.37
C HIS A 98 8.06 -31.36 -11.42
N PRO A 99 7.97 -30.24 -12.17
CA PRO A 99 6.72 -29.53 -12.39
C PRO A 99 5.56 -30.45 -12.79
N VAL A 100 4.38 -30.22 -12.20
CA VAL A 100 3.12 -30.90 -12.55
C VAL A 100 2.10 -29.90 -13.07
N PHE A 101 1.19 -30.37 -13.94
CA PHE A 101 0.32 -29.49 -14.73
C PHE A 101 -1.16 -29.82 -14.52
N PRO A 102 -1.86 -29.09 -13.64
CA PRO A 102 -3.32 -29.14 -13.55
C PRO A 102 -3.96 -28.52 -14.82
N ARG A 103 -4.08 -29.31 -15.90
CA ARG A 103 -4.49 -28.82 -17.24
C ARG A 103 -6.00 -28.80 -17.49
N CYS A 104 -6.81 -29.19 -16.51
CA CYS A 104 -8.25 -29.29 -16.67
C CYS A 104 -8.99 -28.60 -15.53
N ASN A 105 -10.26 -28.29 -15.76
CA ASN A 105 -11.10 -27.62 -14.78
C ASN A 105 -11.38 -28.53 -13.57
N SER A 106 -11.66 -27.89 -12.43
CA SER A 106 -12.17 -28.52 -11.21
C SER A 106 -11.19 -29.51 -10.56
N ILE A 107 -9.89 -29.22 -10.60
CA ILE A 107 -8.86 -30.05 -9.96
C ILE A 107 -8.67 -29.62 -8.50
N ILE A 108 -8.66 -30.59 -7.59
CA ILE A 108 -8.34 -30.42 -6.17
C ILE A 108 -7.11 -31.27 -5.88
N LEU A 109 -5.99 -30.62 -5.57
CA LEU A 109 -4.80 -31.25 -5.01
C LEU A 109 -4.80 -31.04 -3.50
N SER A 110 -4.84 -32.13 -2.75
CA SER A 110 -4.92 -32.08 -1.29
C SER A 110 -3.90 -33.00 -0.63
N GLY A 111 -3.46 -32.66 0.58
CA GLY A 111 -2.62 -33.53 1.40
C GLY A 111 -3.09 -33.66 2.84
N ALA A 112 -2.26 -34.30 3.65
CA ALA A 112 -2.45 -34.48 5.08
C ALA A 112 -1.83 -33.33 5.91
N GLY A 113 -1.70 -32.14 5.31
CA GLY A 113 -1.04 -30.98 5.91
C GLY A 113 0.47 -30.93 5.57
N PRO A 114 1.29 -30.36 6.46
CA PRO A 114 2.72 -30.14 6.19
C PRO A 114 3.55 -31.41 6.01
N VAL A 115 3.00 -32.59 6.35
CA VAL A 115 3.67 -33.88 6.20
C VAL A 115 3.51 -34.49 4.80
N SER A 116 2.65 -33.93 3.96
CA SER A 116 2.52 -34.26 2.54
C SER A 116 3.33 -33.23 1.74
N GLU A 117 4.58 -33.56 1.44
CA GLU A 117 5.55 -32.61 0.90
C GLU A 117 5.90 -32.92 -0.56
N LEU A 118 5.74 -31.93 -1.44
CA LEU A 118 6.32 -31.95 -2.77
C LEU A 118 7.58 -31.09 -2.77
N VAL A 119 8.73 -31.69 -3.08
CA VAL A 119 10.03 -31.04 -3.12
C VAL A 119 10.40 -30.79 -4.57
N GLN A 120 10.51 -29.52 -4.95
CA GLN A 120 10.84 -29.10 -6.29
C GLN A 120 12.24 -29.58 -6.65
N VAL A 121 12.32 -30.30 -7.76
CA VAL A 121 13.56 -30.55 -8.49
C VAL A 121 13.34 -30.00 -9.90
N LEU A 122 14.17 -29.06 -10.33
CA LEU A 122 14.05 -28.53 -11.68
C LEU A 122 14.59 -29.55 -12.70
N PRO A 123 13.95 -29.71 -13.87
CA PRO A 123 14.46 -30.58 -14.93
C PRO A 123 15.79 -30.03 -15.51
N PRO A 124 16.68 -30.90 -16.03
CA PRO A 124 17.95 -30.46 -16.63
C PRO A 124 17.79 -29.53 -17.84
N SER A 125 16.67 -29.65 -18.57
CA SER A 125 16.26 -28.71 -19.61
C SER A 125 15.01 -27.98 -19.16
N TRP A 126 15.01 -26.65 -19.23
CA TRP A 126 13.89 -25.73 -18.98
C TRP A 126 12.74 -25.84 -20.00
N LEU A 127 12.69 -26.95 -20.73
CA LEU A 127 11.65 -27.21 -21.70
C LEU A 127 10.48 -27.84 -20.95
N LEU A 128 9.34 -27.15 -20.99
CA LEU A 128 8.08 -27.75 -20.61
C LEU A 128 7.78 -28.97 -21.50
N PRO A 129 6.90 -29.89 -21.08
CA PRO A 129 6.54 -31.08 -21.88
C PRO A 129 5.96 -30.78 -23.27
N ASN A 130 5.54 -29.54 -23.53
CA ASN A 130 5.07 -29.07 -24.85
C ASN A 130 6.19 -28.47 -25.72
N GLY A 131 7.44 -28.44 -25.24
CA GLY A 131 8.59 -27.86 -25.94
C GLY A 131 8.77 -26.37 -25.73
N ASP A 132 7.89 -25.70 -24.97
CA ASP A 132 8.06 -24.29 -24.65
C ASP A 132 9.17 -24.12 -23.62
N ALA A 133 10.17 -23.30 -23.95
CA ALA A 133 11.04 -22.74 -22.94
C ALA A 133 10.21 -21.69 -22.19
N THR A 134 9.65 -22.05 -21.04
CA THR A 134 9.10 -21.04 -20.15
C THR A 134 10.17 -20.72 -19.14
N ASP A 135 10.63 -19.48 -19.15
CA ASP A 135 11.55 -18.99 -18.13
C ASP A 135 10.90 -19.10 -16.74
N GLN A 136 9.55 -19.07 -16.65
CA GLN A 136 8.76 -19.02 -15.40
C GLN A 136 8.07 -20.35 -15.03
N ILE A 137 8.82 -21.26 -14.40
CA ILE A 137 8.34 -22.61 -14.05
C ILE A 137 7.89 -22.65 -12.59
N GLY A 138 6.70 -23.24 -12.36
CA GLY A 138 6.18 -23.57 -11.03
C GLY A 138 6.34 -25.07 -10.74
N LEU A 139 6.51 -25.47 -9.49
CA LEU A 139 6.30 -26.87 -9.08
C LEU A 139 4.86 -27.30 -9.37
N ILE A 140 3.89 -26.46 -9.02
CA ILE A 140 2.53 -26.51 -9.54
C ILE A 140 2.42 -25.45 -10.65
N HIS A 141 2.24 -25.89 -11.90
CA HIS A 141 2.23 -25.00 -13.05
C HIS A 141 0.88 -25.05 -13.78
N ILE A 142 0.07 -23.99 -13.59
CA ILE A 142 -1.24 -23.83 -14.22
C ILE A 142 -1.09 -22.89 -15.40
N ASP A 143 -1.26 -23.44 -16.60
CA ASP A 143 -1.09 -22.71 -17.85
C ASP A 143 -2.19 -23.14 -18.83
N SER A 144 -3.03 -22.19 -19.24
CA SER A 144 -4.15 -22.40 -20.18
C SER A 144 -3.73 -22.62 -21.63
N LEU A 145 -2.44 -22.46 -21.94
CA LEU A 145 -1.75 -22.61 -23.23
C LEU A 145 -2.23 -21.70 -24.37
N SER A 146 -3.29 -20.93 -24.17
CA SER A 146 -3.86 -20.07 -25.22
C SER A 146 -4.72 -18.96 -24.63
N VAL A 147 -4.75 -17.80 -25.32
CA VAL A 147 -5.59 -16.64 -24.98
C VAL A 147 -7.09 -16.93 -25.00
N SER A 148 -7.53 -17.94 -25.77
CA SER A 148 -8.94 -18.33 -25.86
C SER A 148 -9.36 -19.39 -24.84
N LYS A 149 -8.44 -19.82 -23.97
CA LYS A 149 -8.69 -20.87 -22.97
C LYS A 149 -8.52 -20.32 -21.58
N THR A 150 -9.18 -20.98 -20.63
CA THR A 150 -9.05 -20.67 -19.21
C THR A 150 -9.18 -21.95 -18.41
N ILE A 151 -8.33 -22.11 -17.40
CA ILE A 151 -8.45 -23.21 -16.43
C ILE A 151 -9.25 -22.71 -15.23
N ASN A 152 -10.33 -23.39 -14.90
CA ASN A 152 -11.26 -22.97 -13.86
C ASN A 152 -11.21 -23.91 -12.64
N ASP A 153 -11.46 -23.37 -11.46
CA ASP A 153 -11.76 -24.14 -10.24
C ASP A 153 -10.61 -25.07 -9.80
N VAL A 154 -9.38 -24.56 -9.77
CA VAL A 154 -8.23 -25.31 -9.26
C VAL A 154 -7.99 -24.98 -7.80
N VAL A 155 -7.93 -26.00 -6.95
CA VAL A 155 -7.67 -25.88 -5.51
C VAL A 155 -6.43 -26.67 -5.15
N VAL A 156 -5.49 -26.03 -4.43
CA VAL A 156 -4.33 -26.67 -3.81
C VAL A 156 -4.43 -26.43 -2.32
N THR A 157 -4.46 -27.48 -1.50
CA THR A 157 -4.71 -27.33 -0.06
C THR A 157 -4.02 -28.36 0.82
N ASN A 158 -3.66 -27.96 2.05
CA ASN A 158 -3.12 -28.86 3.08
C ASN A 158 -1.87 -29.63 2.59
N LEU A 159 -0.94 -28.93 1.95
CA LEU A 159 0.30 -29.48 1.40
C LEU A 159 1.51 -28.64 1.82
N ALA A 160 2.69 -29.24 1.84
CA ALA A 160 3.94 -28.50 1.79
C ALA A 160 4.53 -28.51 0.37
N LEU A 161 4.85 -27.34 -0.15
CA LEU A 161 5.60 -27.14 -1.39
C LEU A 161 6.98 -26.60 -1.00
N LYS A 162 8.04 -27.34 -1.30
CA LYS A 162 9.40 -26.99 -0.89
C LYS A 162 10.28 -26.71 -2.11
N GLY A 163 10.94 -25.56 -2.11
CA GLY A 163 12.04 -25.27 -3.01
C GLY A 163 13.37 -25.68 -2.39
N GLN A 164 14.46 -25.34 -3.08
CA GLN A 164 15.83 -25.72 -2.71
C GLN A 164 16.75 -24.48 -2.67
N VAL A 165 16.25 -23.33 -2.21
CA VAL A 165 17.02 -22.07 -2.22
C VAL A 165 18.29 -22.12 -1.36
N VAL A 166 18.33 -22.97 -0.33
CA VAL A 166 19.52 -23.13 0.52
C VAL A 166 20.61 -23.89 -0.21
N GLU A 167 20.25 -24.94 -0.94
CA GLU A 167 21.17 -25.83 -1.64
C GLU A 167 21.55 -25.32 -3.03
N GLU A 168 20.58 -24.78 -3.76
CA GLU A 168 20.70 -24.40 -5.18
C GLU A 168 20.74 -22.87 -5.39
N GLY A 169 20.61 -22.09 -4.32
CA GLY A 169 20.64 -20.62 -4.36
C GLY A 169 19.44 -19.97 -5.04
N PHE A 170 19.48 -18.63 -5.10
CA PHE A 170 18.49 -17.82 -5.81
C PHE A 170 18.35 -18.22 -7.28
N LEU A 171 17.11 -18.29 -7.77
CA LEU A 171 16.83 -18.39 -9.20
C LEU A 171 15.49 -17.75 -9.51
N GLU A 172 15.59 -16.65 -10.21
CA GLU A 172 14.56 -15.63 -10.36
C GLU A 172 13.19 -16.19 -10.80
N HIS A 173 13.17 -17.16 -11.71
CA HIS A 173 11.94 -17.66 -12.33
C HIS A 173 11.62 -19.13 -11.97
N ALA A 174 12.22 -19.64 -10.89
CA ALA A 174 11.93 -20.96 -10.33
C ALA A 174 10.91 -20.85 -9.18
N HIS A 175 9.64 -20.71 -9.55
CA HIS A 175 8.52 -20.51 -8.62
C HIS A 175 8.05 -21.83 -8.00
N LEU A 176 7.32 -21.78 -6.87
CA LEU A 176 6.61 -22.97 -6.38
C LEU A 176 5.24 -23.14 -7.03
N VAL A 177 4.50 -22.05 -7.21
CA VAL A 177 3.22 -22.04 -7.91
C VAL A 177 3.28 -20.97 -8.99
N SER A 178 3.00 -21.35 -10.23
CA SER A 178 2.90 -20.43 -11.37
C SER A 178 1.53 -20.60 -12.01
N VAL A 179 0.84 -19.48 -12.26
CA VAL A 179 -0.55 -19.44 -12.72
C VAL A 179 -0.68 -18.45 -13.88
N SER A 180 -1.19 -18.92 -15.02
CA SER A 180 -1.43 -18.10 -16.21
C SER A 180 -2.73 -18.51 -16.92
N GLY A 181 -3.70 -17.61 -16.95
CA GLY A 181 -5.02 -17.85 -17.55
C GLY A 181 -5.91 -18.75 -16.71
N ALA A 182 -6.01 -18.48 -15.41
CA ALA A 182 -6.85 -19.22 -14.48
C ALA A 182 -8.01 -18.40 -13.91
N ARG A 183 -9.10 -19.09 -13.60
CA ARG A 183 -10.27 -18.54 -12.89
C ARG A 183 -10.55 -19.35 -11.64
N ARG A 184 -10.86 -18.69 -10.54
CA ARG A 184 -11.24 -19.35 -9.28
C ARG A 184 -10.14 -20.28 -8.76
N PHE A 185 -8.88 -19.88 -8.89
CA PHE A 185 -7.75 -20.59 -8.28
C PHE A 185 -7.73 -20.37 -6.77
N ARG A 186 -7.43 -21.41 -6.00
CA ARG A 186 -7.35 -21.36 -4.54
C ARG A 186 -6.10 -22.09 -4.05
N LEU A 187 -5.27 -21.39 -3.27
CA LEU A 187 -4.15 -21.95 -2.52
C LEU A 187 -4.40 -21.76 -1.02
N LEU A 188 -4.72 -22.84 -0.32
CA LEU A 188 -5.34 -22.79 1.00
C LEU A 188 -4.60 -23.66 2.02
N ASN A 189 -4.20 -23.08 3.16
CA ASN A 189 -3.61 -23.84 4.28
C ASN A 189 -2.38 -24.67 3.87
N CYS A 190 -1.54 -24.14 2.98
CA CYS A 190 -0.32 -24.77 2.52
C CYS A 190 0.93 -24.18 3.20
N HIS A 191 2.04 -24.90 3.10
CA HIS A 191 3.37 -24.46 3.53
C HIS A 191 4.25 -24.30 2.29
N LEU A 192 4.63 -23.06 1.96
CA LEU A 192 5.50 -22.75 0.85
C LEU A 192 6.86 -22.35 1.41
N ILE A 193 7.87 -23.21 1.24
CA ILE A 193 9.13 -23.09 1.98
C ILE A 193 10.33 -23.13 1.03
N GLY A 194 11.31 -22.25 1.23
CA GLY A 194 12.61 -22.32 0.57
C GLY A 194 12.55 -22.17 -0.95
N PHE A 195 11.56 -21.43 -1.44
CA PHE A 195 11.38 -21.12 -2.87
C PHE A 195 12.54 -20.27 -3.40
N ARG A 196 12.89 -20.43 -4.69
CA ARG A 196 14.03 -19.75 -5.33
C ARG A 196 13.59 -18.48 -6.07
N GLY A 197 12.53 -18.61 -6.87
CA GLY A 197 11.81 -17.51 -7.52
C GLY A 197 10.73 -16.99 -6.58
N ASP A 198 9.48 -17.03 -7.01
CA ASP A 198 8.32 -16.68 -6.16
C ASP A 198 7.71 -17.89 -5.48
N ALA A 199 7.08 -17.68 -4.32
CA ALA A 199 6.22 -18.72 -3.76
C ALA A 199 4.96 -18.89 -4.64
N VAL A 200 4.35 -17.77 -5.07
CA VAL A 200 3.20 -17.77 -5.98
C VAL A 200 3.37 -16.68 -7.03
N PHE A 201 3.26 -17.05 -8.30
CA PHE A 201 3.36 -16.14 -9.43
C PHE A 201 2.08 -16.17 -10.26
N PHE A 202 1.48 -15.00 -10.50
CA PHE A 202 0.35 -14.80 -11.40
C PHE A 202 0.79 -14.00 -12.63
N GLY A 203 1.05 -14.71 -13.71
CA GLY A 203 1.51 -14.15 -14.98
C GLY A 203 0.43 -14.10 -16.05
N SER A 204 0.74 -13.37 -17.13
CA SER A 204 -0.01 -13.38 -18.39
C SER A 204 0.48 -14.49 -19.34
N GLY A 205 1.70 -14.98 -19.16
CA GLY A 205 2.21 -16.17 -19.82
C GLY A 205 3.71 -16.27 -19.87
N SER A 206 4.27 -16.77 -20.98
CA SER A 206 5.72 -16.81 -21.16
C SER A 206 6.30 -15.40 -21.27
N GLU A 207 7.38 -15.13 -20.57
CA GLU A 207 8.10 -13.84 -20.54
C GLU A 207 8.48 -13.29 -21.93
N SER A 208 8.69 -14.19 -22.90
CA SER A 208 9.07 -13.88 -24.27
C SER A 208 7.89 -13.56 -25.22
N GLY A 209 6.64 -13.62 -24.75
CA GLY A 209 5.46 -13.61 -25.63
C GLY A 209 4.36 -12.63 -25.21
N VAL A 210 3.79 -11.96 -26.21
CA VAL A 210 2.59 -11.08 -26.18
C VAL A 210 1.30 -11.90 -25.91
N THR A 211 1.37 -12.93 -25.09
CA THR A 211 0.24 -13.84 -24.87
C THR A 211 -0.61 -13.29 -23.74
N GLU A 212 -1.73 -12.68 -24.10
CA GLU A 212 -2.69 -12.08 -23.16
C GLU A 212 -3.56 -13.16 -22.52
N ARG A 213 -3.23 -13.55 -21.28
CA ARG A 213 -4.03 -14.50 -20.49
C ARG A 213 -4.28 -13.92 -19.12
N HIS A 214 -5.54 -13.90 -18.71
CA HIS A 214 -5.90 -13.22 -17.48
C HIS A 214 -6.19 -14.18 -16.33
N ASN A 215 -5.74 -13.79 -15.15
CA ASN A 215 -6.10 -14.47 -13.91
C ASN A 215 -7.28 -13.74 -13.26
N TYR A 216 -8.29 -14.47 -12.78
CA TYR A 216 -9.48 -13.85 -12.17
C TYR A 216 -10.02 -14.62 -10.98
N ASP A 217 -10.34 -13.90 -9.90
CA ASP A 217 -10.83 -14.45 -8.64
C ASP A 217 -9.87 -15.51 -8.10
N CYS A 218 -8.62 -15.15 -7.81
CA CYS A 218 -7.60 -16.09 -7.31
C CYS A 218 -7.22 -15.78 -5.87
N HIS A 219 -7.19 -16.80 -5.02
CA HIS A 219 -7.02 -16.63 -3.57
C HIS A 219 -5.83 -17.42 -3.04
N VAL A 220 -4.97 -16.75 -2.27
CA VAL A 220 -3.84 -17.31 -1.51
C VAL A 220 -4.10 -17.02 -0.04
N ILE A 221 -4.69 -17.98 0.67
CA ILE A 221 -5.26 -17.77 2.01
C ILE A 221 -4.77 -18.79 3.04
N GLY A 222 -4.40 -18.30 4.23
CA GLY A 222 -4.12 -19.17 5.38
C GLY A 222 -2.81 -19.95 5.27
N ASN A 223 -1.87 -19.51 4.43
CA ASN A 223 -0.63 -20.22 4.16
C ASN A 223 0.51 -19.78 5.07
N THR A 224 1.46 -20.67 5.29
CA THR A 224 2.79 -20.32 5.82
C THR A 224 3.75 -20.20 4.64
N ILE A 225 4.32 -19.01 4.44
CA ILE A 225 5.27 -18.73 3.37
C ILE A 225 6.60 -18.32 4.00
N ASP A 226 7.62 -19.16 3.84
CA ASP A 226 8.93 -18.98 4.47
C ASP A 226 10.04 -19.07 3.42
N GLY A 227 10.67 -17.95 3.13
CA GLY A 227 11.81 -17.90 2.22
C GLY A 227 13.09 -18.52 2.80
N VAL A 228 13.11 -18.90 4.08
CA VAL A 228 14.22 -19.51 4.84
C VAL A 228 15.42 -18.59 5.09
N ASN A 229 15.88 -17.84 4.09
CA ASN A 229 17.14 -17.10 4.15
C ASN A 229 17.12 -15.71 3.50
N ASN A 230 15.94 -15.20 3.11
CA ASN A 230 15.77 -13.95 2.36
C ASN A 230 16.53 -13.89 1.02
N ASP A 231 17.01 -15.01 0.47
CA ASP A 231 17.70 -15.07 -0.83
C ASP A 231 16.81 -15.65 -1.92
N ASN A 232 15.57 -15.15 -1.97
CA ASN A 232 14.49 -15.55 -2.86
C ASN A 232 13.78 -14.30 -3.41
N ARG A 233 12.80 -14.47 -4.29
CA ARG A 233 11.97 -13.36 -4.74
C ARG A 233 10.76 -13.12 -3.82
N GLN A 234 9.54 -13.08 -4.35
CA GLN A 234 8.35 -12.58 -3.69
C GLN A 234 7.52 -13.73 -3.11
N ALA A 235 6.77 -13.47 -2.04
CA ALA A 235 5.75 -14.41 -1.56
C ALA A 235 4.59 -14.50 -2.56
N MET A 236 4.23 -13.38 -3.19
CA MET A 236 3.28 -13.34 -4.29
C MET A 236 3.64 -12.24 -5.29
N SER A 237 3.72 -12.59 -6.55
CA SER A 237 3.83 -11.64 -7.68
C SER A 237 2.57 -11.67 -8.52
N VAL A 238 2.06 -10.50 -8.89
CA VAL A 238 0.90 -10.31 -9.76
C VAL A 238 1.29 -9.40 -10.92
N VAL A 239 1.63 -10.02 -12.04
CA VAL A 239 1.83 -9.33 -13.32
C VAL A 239 0.48 -9.15 -14.01
N ASP A 240 -0.37 -10.17 -13.99
CA ASP A 240 -1.75 -10.10 -14.46
C ASP A 240 -2.70 -10.76 -13.46
N GLY A 241 -3.71 -10.03 -13.00
CA GLY A 241 -4.74 -10.60 -12.14
C GLY A 241 -5.81 -9.62 -11.69
N ARG A 242 -7.07 -10.06 -11.70
CA ARG A 242 -8.21 -9.30 -11.22
C ARG A 242 -8.97 -10.03 -10.11
N VAL A 243 -9.38 -9.31 -9.07
CA VAL A 243 -10.00 -9.91 -7.86
C VAL A 243 -9.04 -10.92 -7.24
N MET A 244 -7.92 -10.42 -6.73
CA MET A 244 -6.86 -11.25 -6.16
C MET A 244 -6.87 -11.07 -4.64
N HIS A 245 -6.83 -12.19 -3.90
CA HIS A 245 -6.84 -12.15 -2.44
C HIS A 245 -5.58 -12.81 -1.89
N PHE A 246 -4.78 -12.07 -1.13
CA PHE A 246 -3.66 -12.57 -0.35
C PHE A 246 -3.96 -12.29 1.12
N ALA A 247 -4.44 -13.29 1.85
CA ALA A 247 -5.02 -13.05 3.17
C ALA A 247 -4.67 -14.09 4.23
N ARG A 248 -4.54 -13.63 5.47
CA ARG A 248 -4.33 -14.51 6.64
C ARG A 248 -3.11 -15.42 6.49
N ASN A 249 -2.10 -14.97 5.75
CA ASN A 249 -0.85 -15.69 5.59
C ASN A 249 0.16 -15.24 6.64
N THR A 250 1.05 -16.16 7.03
CA THR A 250 2.28 -15.83 7.75
C THR A 250 3.42 -15.84 6.75
N VAL A 251 4.07 -14.70 6.56
CA VAL A 251 5.14 -14.50 5.56
C VAL A 251 6.42 -14.12 6.29
N ARG A 252 7.49 -14.88 6.10
CA ARG A 252 8.77 -14.60 6.77
C ARG A 252 10.00 -14.96 5.96
N ASN A 253 11.10 -14.27 6.26
CA ASN A 253 12.40 -14.51 5.63
C ASN A 253 12.34 -14.47 4.09
N CYS A 254 11.46 -13.64 3.55
CA CYS A 254 11.23 -13.51 2.12
C CYS A 254 11.98 -12.31 1.56
N THR A 255 12.30 -12.39 0.27
CA THR A 255 12.69 -11.27 -0.59
C THR A 255 14.08 -10.71 -0.27
N ARG A 256 14.99 -10.87 -1.23
CA ARG A 256 16.31 -10.24 -1.18
C ARG A 256 16.24 -8.72 -1.29
N SER A 257 17.29 -8.04 -0.85
CA SER A 257 17.34 -6.57 -0.74
C SER A 257 17.32 -5.80 -2.06
N ASN A 258 17.39 -6.47 -3.20
CA ASN A 258 17.28 -5.88 -4.55
C ASN A 258 16.09 -6.45 -5.36
N MET A 259 15.14 -7.12 -4.69
CA MET A 259 13.82 -7.46 -5.24
C MET A 259 12.77 -6.45 -4.73
N PRO A 260 11.57 -6.33 -5.31
CA PRO A 260 10.62 -5.27 -4.92
C PRO A 260 10.01 -5.41 -3.52
N GLY A 261 9.50 -6.60 -3.15
CA GLY A 261 8.68 -6.80 -1.96
C GLY A 261 8.20 -8.24 -1.74
N ALA A 262 7.47 -8.51 -0.65
CA ALA A 262 6.84 -9.83 -0.46
C ALA A 262 5.58 -9.98 -1.32
N VAL A 263 4.77 -8.93 -1.45
CA VAL A 263 3.66 -8.87 -2.39
C VAL A 263 3.97 -7.79 -3.41
N ASP A 264 4.10 -8.19 -4.66
CA ASP A 264 4.46 -7.30 -5.75
C ASP A 264 3.42 -7.33 -6.86
N VAL A 265 2.82 -6.18 -7.14
CA VAL A 265 1.88 -5.98 -8.24
C VAL A 265 2.59 -5.17 -9.30
N GLU A 266 3.09 -5.85 -10.32
CA GLU A 266 4.01 -5.31 -11.32
C GLU A 266 3.49 -5.57 -12.73
N PRO A 267 2.47 -4.85 -13.21
CA PRO A 267 2.07 -4.96 -14.60
C PRO A 267 3.23 -4.48 -15.50
N MET A 268 3.55 -5.29 -16.50
CA MET A 268 4.62 -5.08 -17.47
C MET A 268 4.07 -4.75 -18.87
N MET A 269 2.88 -5.24 -19.21
CA MET A 269 2.30 -5.11 -20.55
C MET A 269 0.99 -4.29 -20.56
N PRO A 270 0.72 -3.54 -21.65
CA PRO A 270 -0.52 -2.77 -21.84
C PRO A 270 -1.84 -3.46 -21.53
N PHE A 271 -1.94 -4.75 -21.86
CA PHE A 271 -3.16 -5.53 -21.72
C PHE A 271 -3.37 -6.09 -20.31
N GLU A 272 -2.35 -6.02 -19.45
CA GLU A 272 -2.40 -6.68 -18.15
C GLU A 272 -3.36 -5.98 -17.20
N ALA A 273 -4.21 -6.77 -16.57
CA ALA A 273 -5.31 -6.26 -15.77
C ALA A 273 -5.00 -6.37 -14.28
N THR A 274 -4.21 -5.45 -13.72
CA THR A 274 -3.88 -5.42 -12.27
C THR A 274 -4.82 -4.54 -11.47
N ARG A 275 -5.98 -5.10 -11.09
CA ARG A 275 -7.02 -4.36 -10.36
C ARG A 275 -7.78 -5.23 -9.37
N ASP A 276 -8.39 -4.61 -8.37
CA ASP A 276 -9.12 -5.33 -7.31
C ASP A 276 -8.18 -6.32 -6.59
N ILE A 277 -7.02 -5.83 -6.13
CA ILE A 277 -6.01 -6.64 -5.43
C ILE A 277 -6.11 -6.36 -3.93
N TYR A 278 -6.28 -7.42 -3.13
CA TYR A 278 -6.58 -7.33 -1.71
C TYR A 278 -5.54 -8.09 -0.88
N VAL A 279 -4.83 -7.37 -0.01
CA VAL A 279 -3.77 -7.90 0.86
C VAL A 279 -4.13 -7.64 2.32
N TYR A 280 -4.63 -8.63 3.05
CA TYR A 280 -5.19 -8.34 4.38
C TYR A 280 -5.03 -9.42 5.43
N GLU A 281 -5.00 -8.98 6.70
CA GLU A 281 -4.88 -9.87 7.85
C GLU A 281 -3.63 -10.77 7.80
N ASN A 282 -2.57 -10.35 7.09
CA ASN A 282 -1.32 -11.10 7.03
C ASN A 282 -0.35 -10.65 8.14
N ASP A 283 0.59 -11.54 8.47
CA ASP A 283 1.71 -11.26 9.36
C ASP A 283 3.03 -11.40 8.60
N PHE A 284 3.70 -10.28 8.39
CA PHE A 284 4.99 -10.17 7.71
C PHE A 284 6.11 -9.98 8.74
N ASP A 285 7.10 -10.87 8.76
CA ASP A 285 8.24 -10.80 9.67
C ASP A 285 9.56 -10.99 8.92
N ASN A 286 10.53 -10.10 9.16
CA ASN A 286 11.85 -10.17 8.51
C ASN A 286 11.74 -10.28 6.97
N VAL A 287 10.99 -9.36 6.35
CA VAL A 287 10.88 -9.25 4.89
C VAL A 287 11.80 -8.15 4.36
N GLY A 288 12.48 -8.42 3.25
CA GLY A 288 13.33 -7.45 2.55
C GLY A 288 12.58 -6.63 1.49
N GLY A 289 13.30 -6.29 0.42
CA GLY A 289 12.77 -5.63 -0.78
C GLY A 289 13.16 -4.15 -0.94
N THR A 290 13.10 -3.59 -2.15
CA THR A 290 13.51 -2.20 -2.46
C THR A 290 12.34 -1.24 -2.56
N SER A 291 11.14 -1.73 -2.84
CA SER A 291 9.95 -0.91 -3.12
C SER A 291 9.01 -0.86 -1.92
N GLY A 292 8.73 -2.02 -1.33
CA GLY A 292 8.03 -2.14 -0.07
C GLY A 292 7.54 -3.56 0.18
N VAL A 293 7.15 -3.90 1.41
CA VAL A 293 6.65 -5.25 1.73
C VAL A 293 5.41 -5.58 0.87
N VAL A 294 4.49 -4.62 0.72
CA VAL A 294 3.38 -4.68 -0.25
C VAL A 294 3.53 -3.54 -1.24
N CYS A 295 3.78 -3.84 -2.51
CA CYS A 295 4.00 -2.81 -3.53
C CYS A 295 3.12 -2.96 -4.77
N TYR A 296 2.75 -1.81 -5.32
CA TYR A 296 2.36 -1.65 -6.70
C TYR A 296 3.50 -0.93 -7.44
N ASN A 297 4.02 -1.56 -8.48
CA ASN A 297 5.22 -1.13 -9.17
C ASN A 297 5.05 -1.21 -10.70
N ALA A 298 4.42 -0.20 -11.30
CA ALA A 298 4.27 -0.11 -12.75
C ALA A 298 5.48 0.56 -13.43
N ASN A 299 6.70 0.12 -13.08
CA ASN A 299 7.94 0.81 -13.48
C ASN A 299 8.72 0.15 -14.63
N HIS A 300 8.25 -0.97 -15.19
CA HIS A 300 9.07 -1.77 -16.09
C HIS A 300 9.06 -1.25 -17.56
N LEU A 301 10.28 -1.15 -18.10
CA LEU A 301 10.67 -1.11 -19.53
C LEU A 301 10.74 0.21 -20.30
N GLY A 302 10.80 1.39 -19.67
CA GLY A 302 11.08 2.62 -20.44
C GLY A 302 10.08 2.89 -21.58
N MET A 303 8.93 2.20 -21.54
CA MET A 303 7.77 2.40 -22.38
C MET A 303 7.09 3.64 -21.83
N GLY A 304 7.65 4.80 -22.18
CA GLY A 304 7.22 6.09 -21.65
C GLY A 304 5.71 6.29 -21.80
N GLY A 305 5.03 6.44 -20.66
CA GLY A 305 3.64 6.86 -20.59
C GLY A 305 2.62 5.72 -20.59
N TRP A 306 1.55 5.95 -19.82
CA TRP A 306 0.24 5.30 -19.75
C TRP A 306 -0.24 4.48 -20.96
N PHE A 307 0.38 3.35 -21.28
CA PHE A 307 -0.15 2.41 -22.25
C PHE A 307 -0.91 1.24 -21.63
N PHE A 308 -1.31 1.28 -20.35
CA PHE A 308 -2.30 0.30 -19.87
C PHE A 308 -3.64 0.60 -20.54
N THR A 309 -4.04 -0.25 -21.49
CA THR A 309 -5.38 -0.18 -22.11
C THR A 309 -6.45 -0.62 -21.12
N VAL A 310 -6.06 -1.37 -20.09
CA VAL A 310 -6.90 -1.77 -18.97
C VAL A 310 -6.51 -0.95 -17.73
N PRO A 311 -7.44 -0.19 -17.11
CA PRO A 311 -7.11 0.57 -15.91
C PRO A 311 -6.69 -0.35 -14.76
N SER A 312 -5.46 -0.17 -14.27
CA SER A 312 -5.04 -0.67 -12.97
C SER A 312 -5.67 0.14 -11.86
N GLY A 313 -5.97 -0.51 -10.73
CA GLY A 313 -6.38 0.21 -9.53
C GLY A 313 -7.27 -0.57 -8.56
N ASN A 314 -7.73 0.12 -7.51
CA ASN A 314 -8.40 -0.50 -6.36
C ASN A 314 -7.52 -1.58 -5.70
N ILE A 315 -6.32 -1.16 -5.30
CA ILE A 315 -5.36 -1.99 -4.57
C ILE A 315 -5.54 -1.67 -3.09
N ARG A 316 -5.77 -2.66 -2.24
CA ARG A 316 -5.99 -2.44 -0.80
C ARG A 316 -5.14 -3.36 0.04
N ALA A 317 -4.43 -2.78 1.00
CA ALA A 317 -3.67 -3.49 2.00
C ALA A 317 -4.12 -3.07 3.40
N TRP A 318 -4.80 -3.97 4.13
CA TRP A 318 -5.36 -3.61 5.43
C TRP A 318 -5.25 -4.66 6.53
N ARG A 319 -5.21 -4.19 7.79
CA ARG A 319 -5.10 -5.06 8.98
C ARG A 319 -3.92 -6.03 8.95
N ASN A 320 -2.83 -5.66 8.29
CA ASN A 320 -1.60 -6.44 8.28
C ASN A 320 -0.68 -6.04 9.46
N SER A 321 0.13 -7.00 9.90
CA SER A 321 1.20 -6.81 10.88
C SER A 321 2.55 -6.88 10.17
N PHE A 322 3.41 -5.89 10.40
CA PHE A 322 4.76 -5.82 9.86
C PHE A 322 5.77 -5.72 10.99
N ARG A 323 6.70 -6.67 11.06
CA ARG A 323 7.69 -6.76 12.13
C ARG A 323 9.07 -6.99 11.55
N ASN A 324 10.07 -6.31 12.10
CA ASN A 324 11.48 -6.53 11.77
C ASN A 324 11.82 -6.45 10.27
N CYS A 325 11.02 -5.72 9.48
CA CYS A 325 11.27 -5.50 8.05
C CYS A 325 12.30 -4.37 7.90
N ALA A 326 13.53 -4.61 8.34
CA ALA A 326 14.60 -3.61 8.41
C ALA A 326 15.36 -3.43 7.08
N ASN A 327 15.20 -4.35 6.15
CA ASN A 327 15.88 -4.35 4.84
C ASN A 327 14.91 -4.07 3.69
N THR A 328 13.81 -3.37 3.97
CA THR A 328 12.77 -3.04 2.99
C THR A 328 12.79 -1.57 2.57
N GLY A 329 12.34 -1.26 1.35
CA GLY A 329 12.10 0.11 0.88
C GLY A 329 10.99 0.85 1.62
N GLY A 330 10.05 0.11 2.21
CA GLY A 330 8.89 0.60 2.97
C GLY A 330 7.98 -0.56 3.40
N LEU A 331 7.00 -0.32 4.27
CA LEU A 331 5.94 -1.31 4.50
C LEU A 331 5.01 -1.38 3.29
N PHE A 332 4.84 -0.26 2.59
CA PHE A 332 4.18 -0.22 1.29
C PHE A 332 4.89 0.65 0.26
N GLY A 333 4.65 0.34 -1.01
CA GLY A 333 5.11 1.11 -2.16
C GLY A 333 3.98 1.33 -3.17
N ALA A 334 3.76 2.56 -3.60
CA ALA A 334 2.85 2.90 -4.68
C ALA A 334 3.60 3.72 -5.74
N SER A 335 4.11 3.04 -6.76
CA SER A 335 4.95 3.64 -7.78
C SER A 335 4.36 3.48 -9.18
N VAL A 336 4.24 4.61 -9.88
CA VAL A 336 3.96 4.67 -11.32
C VAL A 336 5.05 5.54 -11.96
N ALA A 337 6.11 4.93 -12.47
CA ALA A 337 7.31 5.64 -12.91
C ALA A 337 7.07 6.63 -14.06
N ASN A 338 7.98 7.59 -14.17
CA ASN A 338 8.08 8.60 -15.25
C ASN A 338 6.90 9.57 -15.33
N LEU A 339 6.11 9.68 -14.26
CA LEU A 339 4.91 10.49 -14.24
C LEU A 339 4.93 11.43 -13.05
N SER A 340 4.64 12.70 -13.33
CA SER A 340 4.04 13.57 -12.32
C SER A 340 2.54 13.35 -12.42
N ALA A 341 1.94 12.72 -11.42
CA ALA A 341 0.51 12.54 -11.37
C ALA A 341 -0.19 13.92 -11.37
N GLY A 342 -1.32 14.00 -12.06
CA GLY A 342 -2.17 15.17 -12.11
C GLY A 342 -3.63 14.78 -12.36
N PRO A 343 -4.52 15.77 -12.59
CA PRO A 343 -5.97 15.51 -12.71
C PRO A 343 -6.36 14.56 -13.85
N ALA A 344 -5.54 14.46 -14.91
CA ALA A 344 -5.79 13.59 -16.05
C ALA A 344 -5.20 12.17 -15.88
N THR A 345 -4.36 11.97 -14.87
CA THR A 345 -3.77 10.67 -14.53
C THR A 345 -4.88 9.76 -13.98
N PRO A 346 -5.07 8.53 -14.47
CA PRO A 346 -5.97 7.58 -13.83
C PRO A 346 -5.59 7.34 -12.36
N ALA A 347 -6.59 7.27 -11.49
CA ALA A 347 -6.36 6.98 -10.08
C ALA A 347 -5.94 5.51 -9.91
N LEU A 348 -4.85 5.29 -9.19
CA LEU A 348 -4.44 3.96 -8.75
C LEU A 348 -5.38 3.44 -7.65
N ASP A 349 -6.00 4.34 -6.87
CA ASP A 349 -6.85 4.00 -5.74
C ASP A 349 -6.19 2.97 -4.81
N PHE A 350 -4.92 3.24 -4.45
CA PHE A 350 -4.16 2.43 -3.51
C PHE A 350 -4.54 2.82 -2.08
N GLU A 351 -5.04 1.89 -1.29
CA GLU A 351 -5.37 2.10 0.12
C GLU A 351 -4.48 1.24 1.03
N PHE A 352 -3.77 1.88 1.96
CA PHE A 352 -3.03 1.24 3.04
C PHE A 352 -3.67 1.61 4.38
N SER A 353 -4.44 0.69 4.98
CA SER A 353 -5.28 1.02 6.14
C SER A 353 -5.25 0.04 7.32
N ASP A 354 -5.41 0.55 8.54
CA ASP A 354 -5.51 -0.25 9.76
C ASP A 354 -4.34 -1.24 9.99
N ASN A 355 -3.15 -0.94 9.45
CA ASN A 355 -1.97 -1.80 9.58
C ASN A 355 -1.13 -1.42 10.81
N ARG A 356 -0.29 -2.35 11.24
CA ARG A 356 0.67 -2.15 12.33
C ARG A 356 2.10 -2.39 11.86
N GLY A 357 2.96 -1.39 12.01
CA GLY A 357 4.39 -1.49 11.74
C GLY A 357 5.22 -1.36 13.02
N TYR A 358 6.12 -2.31 13.25
CA TYR A 358 7.04 -2.28 14.39
C TYR A 358 8.47 -2.64 13.98
N ASN A 359 9.44 -1.82 14.37
CA ASN A 359 10.87 -2.09 14.16
C ASN A 359 11.20 -2.36 12.67
N CYS A 360 10.75 -1.47 11.78
CA CYS A 360 10.96 -1.60 10.34
C CYS A 360 11.74 -0.40 9.78
N ARG A 361 12.23 -0.53 8.54
CA ARG A 361 13.08 0.51 7.93
C ARG A 361 12.32 1.79 7.62
N ARG A 362 11.17 1.69 6.96
CA ARG A 362 10.44 2.85 6.43
C ARG A 362 8.95 2.59 6.44
N VAL A 363 8.14 3.63 6.67
CA VAL A 363 6.67 3.54 6.57
C VAL A 363 6.24 3.17 5.14
N GLY A 364 6.62 3.96 4.14
CA GLY A 364 6.27 3.66 2.76
C GLY A 364 6.83 4.69 1.78
N VAL A 365 6.60 4.44 0.49
CA VAL A 365 7.03 5.31 -0.60
C VAL A 365 5.92 5.44 -1.64
N ILE A 366 5.60 6.67 -2.03
CA ILE A 366 4.61 6.99 -3.05
C ILE A 366 5.29 7.83 -4.12
N VAL A 367 5.25 7.41 -5.38
CA VAL A 367 5.89 8.11 -6.51
C VAL A 367 4.99 8.07 -7.73
N GLY A 368 4.65 9.24 -8.29
CA GLY A 368 3.88 9.33 -9.54
C GLY A 368 2.45 8.78 -9.46
N ALA A 369 1.94 8.54 -8.25
CA ALA A 369 0.64 7.91 -8.04
C ALA A 369 -0.47 8.96 -7.86
N HIS A 370 -1.68 8.59 -8.32
CA HIS A 370 -2.91 9.34 -8.09
C HIS A 370 -3.84 8.52 -7.17
N GLY A 371 -4.40 9.14 -6.13
CA GLY A 371 -5.51 8.56 -5.36
C GLY A 371 -5.04 7.60 -4.26
N VAL A 372 -3.92 7.92 -3.61
CA VAL A 372 -3.38 7.08 -2.54
C VAL A 372 -4.00 7.47 -1.19
N LYS A 373 -4.44 6.48 -0.44
CA LYS A 373 -5.08 6.62 0.88
C LYS A 373 -4.28 5.87 1.94
N HIS A 374 -3.99 6.55 3.05
CA HIS A 374 -3.17 6.03 4.14
C HIS A 374 -3.89 6.27 5.48
N LYS A 375 -4.58 5.25 6.04
CA LYS A 375 -5.60 5.48 7.08
C LYS A 375 -5.48 4.56 8.30
N GLY A 376 -5.61 5.09 9.51
CA GLY A 376 -5.80 4.23 10.70
C GLY A 376 -4.60 3.35 11.07
N ASN A 377 -3.40 3.61 10.53
CA ASN A 377 -2.23 2.77 10.76
C ASN A 377 -1.48 3.15 12.05
N GLU A 378 -0.83 2.17 12.67
CA GLU A 378 0.01 2.35 13.86
C GLU A 378 1.47 2.03 13.53
N TYR A 379 2.35 3.02 13.68
CA TYR A 379 3.78 2.88 13.44
C TYR A 379 4.57 3.13 14.71
N THR A 380 5.40 2.17 15.11
CA THR A 380 6.26 2.29 16.28
C THR A 380 7.69 1.90 15.93
N ASP A 381 8.64 2.75 16.30
CA ASP A 381 10.07 2.46 16.15
C ASP A 381 10.47 2.18 14.68
N ILE A 382 10.07 3.06 13.78
CA ILE A 382 10.39 2.98 12.35
C ILE A 382 11.56 3.92 12.03
N ASP A 383 12.57 3.42 11.32
CA ASP A 383 13.80 4.19 11.09
C ASP A 383 13.57 5.41 10.20
N SER A 384 12.63 5.33 9.24
CA SER A 384 12.35 6.35 8.23
C SER A 384 10.85 6.57 8.03
N GLY A 385 10.46 7.79 7.66
CA GLY A 385 9.06 8.19 7.48
C GLY A 385 8.42 7.73 6.16
N LEU A 386 7.19 8.16 5.91
CA LEU A 386 6.50 8.03 4.63
C LEU A 386 7.04 9.05 3.64
N PHE A 387 7.40 8.61 2.44
CA PHE A 387 7.84 9.50 1.37
C PHE A 387 6.68 9.72 0.38
N VAL A 388 6.26 10.98 0.26
CA VAL A 388 5.22 11.41 -0.69
C VAL A 388 5.89 12.20 -1.81
N ALA A 389 6.02 11.56 -2.96
CA ALA A 389 6.93 11.90 -4.05
C ALA A 389 8.42 11.74 -3.65
N LEU A 390 9.22 11.32 -4.62
CA LEU A 390 10.68 11.25 -4.53
C LEU A 390 11.25 12.14 -5.64
N ALA A 391 11.90 13.24 -5.27
CA ALA A 391 12.52 14.22 -6.17
C ALA A 391 11.54 14.97 -7.10
N VAL A 392 12.09 15.87 -7.94
CA VAL A 392 11.36 16.70 -8.90
C VAL A 392 10.54 15.93 -9.95
N ASN A 393 10.87 14.65 -10.18
CA ASN A 393 10.20 13.79 -11.14
C ASN A 393 9.44 12.69 -10.39
N GLY A 394 8.12 12.85 -10.25
CA GLY A 394 7.31 11.85 -9.52
C GLY A 394 6.17 12.44 -8.70
N GLY A 395 5.61 13.57 -9.12
CA GLY A 395 4.57 14.27 -8.36
C GLY A 395 3.39 13.37 -8.00
N VAL A 396 2.86 13.55 -6.80
CA VAL A 396 1.71 12.80 -6.28
C VAL A 396 0.46 13.68 -6.36
N TYR A 397 -0.68 13.08 -6.73
CA TYR A 397 -1.95 13.80 -6.84
C TYR A 397 -3.03 13.11 -6.00
N ASN A 398 -3.84 13.89 -5.28
CA ASN A 398 -4.95 13.39 -4.45
C ASN A 398 -4.47 12.34 -3.42
N PHE A 399 -3.57 12.75 -2.53
CA PHE A 399 -3.09 11.92 -1.43
C PHE A 399 -3.84 12.25 -0.14
N GLU A 400 -4.36 11.23 0.52
CA GLU A 400 -5.07 11.35 1.80
C GLU A 400 -4.37 10.53 2.88
N THR A 401 -4.13 11.16 4.02
CA THR A 401 -3.69 10.50 5.25
C THR A 401 -4.53 10.96 6.45
N VAL A 402 -5.12 10.01 7.18
CA VAL A 402 -5.99 10.27 8.34
C VAL A 402 -5.87 9.22 9.44
N HIS A 403 -6.06 9.63 10.69
CA HIS A 403 -6.11 8.74 11.85
C HIS A 403 -4.89 7.80 12.03
N ASN A 404 -3.69 8.14 11.54
CA ASN A 404 -2.51 7.33 11.80
C ASN A 404 -1.80 7.77 13.09
N ASN A 405 -1.11 6.83 13.72
CA ASN A 405 -0.30 7.07 14.90
C ASN A 405 1.17 6.78 14.59
N TYR A 406 2.01 7.80 14.62
CA TYR A 406 3.44 7.74 14.41
C TYR A 406 4.17 7.93 15.75
N THR A 407 4.68 6.85 16.32
CA THR A 407 5.45 6.89 17.56
C THR A 407 6.91 6.53 17.30
N ARG A 408 7.82 7.47 17.53
CA ARG A 408 9.27 7.29 17.27
C ARG A 408 9.58 6.87 15.84
N VAL A 409 8.90 7.50 14.88
CA VAL A 409 9.17 7.35 13.44
C VAL A 409 10.25 8.33 13.00
N GLY A 410 11.11 7.90 12.07
CA GLY A 410 12.25 8.68 11.63
C GLY A 410 13.46 8.55 12.57
N ARG A 411 13.53 7.47 13.37
CA ARG A 411 14.58 7.30 14.40
C ARG A 411 15.98 7.05 13.84
N GLY A 412 16.09 6.68 12.56
CA GLY A 412 17.36 6.45 11.87
C GLY A 412 18.24 7.69 11.94
N ASN A 413 19.53 7.51 12.17
CA ASN A 413 20.47 8.63 12.26
C ASN A 413 21.11 8.97 10.91
N ASP A 414 20.77 8.23 9.85
CA ASP A 414 21.29 8.42 8.51
C ASP A 414 20.88 9.79 7.91
N VAL A 415 21.58 10.19 6.85
CA VAL A 415 21.21 11.38 6.07
C VAL A 415 19.88 11.11 5.37
N GLY A 416 18.91 12.01 5.56
CA GLY A 416 17.57 11.84 5.01
C GLY A 416 16.62 11.04 5.90
N ASP A 417 16.92 10.83 7.18
CA ASP A 417 15.94 10.39 8.19
C ASP A 417 15.57 11.55 9.15
N GLY A 418 14.70 11.28 10.12
CA GLY A 418 14.27 12.26 11.14
C GLY A 418 12.91 12.91 10.91
N TYR A 419 12.03 12.26 10.14
CA TYR A 419 10.68 12.72 9.90
C TYR A 419 9.67 11.57 9.83
N ALA A 420 8.39 11.89 10.03
CA ALA A 420 7.30 10.92 9.90
C ALA A 420 6.69 10.90 8.50
N ILE A 421 6.56 12.08 7.88
CA ILE A 421 6.12 12.27 6.49
C ILE A 421 7.08 13.27 5.84
N GLN A 422 7.72 12.87 4.75
CA GLN A 422 8.45 13.78 3.86
C GLN A 422 7.66 13.95 2.57
N MET A 423 7.62 15.19 2.08
CA MET A 423 6.88 15.56 0.87
C MET A 423 7.75 16.34 -0.10
N SER A 424 7.76 15.87 -1.35
CA SER A 424 8.31 16.58 -2.51
C SER A 424 7.14 17.22 -3.30
N THR A 425 7.15 17.20 -4.64
CA THR A 425 6.05 17.72 -5.45
C THR A 425 4.73 16.96 -5.19
N ALA A 426 3.70 17.64 -4.70
CA ALA A 426 2.38 17.01 -4.49
C ALA A 426 1.22 18.01 -4.61
N SER A 427 0.07 17.58 -5.12
CA SER A 427 -1.10 18.44 -5.27
C SER A 427 -2.37 17.72 -4.76
N HIS A 428 -3.30 18.50 -4.19
CA HIS A 428 -4.49 18.00 -3.49
C HIS A 428 -4.14 17.00 -2.40
N VAL A 429 -3.35 17.46 -1.42
CA VAL A 429 -2.93 16.66 -0.27
C VAL A 429 -3.85 16.95 0.90
N TYR A 430 -4.38 15.89 1.52
CA TYR A 430 -5.14 15.98 2.76
C TYR A 430 -4.46 15.21 3.88
N ILE A 431 -3.93 15.94 4.86
CA ILE A 431 -3.43 15.42 6.13
C ILE A 431 -4.48 15.79 7.18
N GLY A 432 -5.37 14.85 7.46
CA GLY A 432 -6.60 15.13 8.21
C GLY A 432 -6.54 14.76 9.69
N PRO A 433 -7.71 14.79 10.36
CA PRO A 433 -7.80 14.67 11.81
C PRO A 433 -7.34 13.30 12.32
N GLY A 434 -6.90 13.32 13.58
CA GLY A 434 -6.42 12.16 14.33
C GLY A 434 -5.06 11.63 13.88
N GLU A 435 -4.39 12.31 12.95
CA GLU A 435 -2.95 12.14 12.76
C GLU A 435 -2.21 12.53 14.03
N THR A 436 -1.52 11.57 14.63
CA THR A 436 -0.81 11.74 15.90
C THR A 436 0.67 11.44 15.72
N PHE A 437 1.51 12.40 16.06
CA PHE A 437 2.96 12.30 15.95
C PHE A 437 3.59 12.44 17.34
N ILE A 438 4.22 11.38 17.83
CA ILE A 438 4.85 11.32 19.15
C ILE A 438 6.32 10.99 18.97
N ASP A 439 7.20 11.89 19.41
CA ASP A 439 8.66 11.70 19.38
C ASP A 439 9.21 11.34 18.00
N CYS A 440 8.59 11.87 16.94
CA CYS A 440 9.09 11.69 15.58
C CYS A 440 10.36 12.51 15.36
N GLY A 441 11.39 11.86 14.81
CA GLY A 441 12.74 12.42 14.68
C GLY A 441 13.85 11.43 15.00
N LYS A 442 15.09 11.84 14.71
CA LYS A 442 16.31 11.07 14.92
C LYS A 442 16.44 10.66 16.38
N ALA A 443 16.99 9.46 16.61
CA ALA A 443 17.14 8.92 17.95
C ALA A 443 18.02 9.80 18.87
N ASP A 444 18.97 10.54 18.29
CA ASP A 444 19.88 11.45 19.00
C ASP A 444 19.31 12.86 19.25
N GLY A 445 18.10 13.16 18.75
CA GLY A 445 17.45 14.46 18.87
C GLY A 445 18.07 15.58 18.01
N SER A 446 19.01 15.26 17.12
CA SER A 446 19.67 16.26 16.27
C SER A 446 18.74 16.88 15.22
N PHE A 447 17.72 16.14 14.80
CA PHE A 447 16.72 16.58 13.83
C PHE A 447 15.44 15.77 13.98
N GLY A 448 14.30 16.45 14.13
CA GLY A 448 13.01 15.77 14.22
C GLY A 448 11.87 16.64 13.74
N VAL A 449 11.21 16.22 12.65
CA VAL A 449 10.12 16.97 12.00
C VAL A 449 9.02 15.99 11.57
N PRO A 450 7.83 15.99 12.19
CA PRO A 450 6.73 15.13 11.79
C PRO A 450 6.35 15.29 10.31
N ILE A 451 6.18 16.53 9.83
CA ILE A 451 5.84 16.82 8.42
C ILE A 451 6.92 17.71 7.81
N TYR A 452 7.59 17.20 6.77
CA TYR A 452 8.76 17.84 6.18
C TYR A 452 8.62 18.02 4.67
N PHE A 453 8.55 19.27 4.22
CA PHE A 453 8.54 19.62 2.79
C PHE A 453 9.97 19.90 2.32
N VAL A 454 10.48 19.11 1.37
CA VAL A 454 11.92 19.11 1.03
C VAL A 454 12.26 19.80 -0.28
N ASP A 455 11.56 19.49 -1.37
CA ASP A 455 11.83 20.02 -2.70
C ASP A 455 10.57 20.00 -3.58
N GLY A 456 10.62 20.64 -4.74
CA GLY A 456 9.47 20.72 -5.65
C GLY A 456 8.43 21.77 -5.24
N ALA A 457 7.20 21.57 -5.68
CA ALA A 457 6.09 22.48 -5.41
C ALA A 457 4.85 21.73 -4.93
N SER A 458 4.13 22.30 -3.97
CA SER A 458 2.84 21.77 -3.52
C SER A 458 1.74 22.82 -3.48
N ASP A 459 0.54 22.39 -3.88
CA ASP A 459 -0.68 23.18 -3.88
C ASP A 459 -1.88 22.36 -3.39
N HIS A 460 -2.94 23.05 -2.96
CA HIS A 460 -4.13 22.46 -2.36
C HIS A 460 -3.78 21.50 -1.21
N VAL A 461 -2.81 21.89 -0.37
CA VAL A 461 -2.40 21.12 0.80
C VAL A 461 -3.26 21.55 1.99
N SER A 462 -4.00 20.60 2.55
CA SER A 462 -4.85 20.80 3.71
C SER A 462 -4.34 19.98 4.89
N ILE A 463 -3.91 20.66 5.95
CA ILE A 463 -3.45 20.05 7.21
C ILE A 463 -4.43 20.42 8.32
N GLN A 464 -5.20 19.44 8.80
CA GLN A 464 -6.29 19.70 9.75
C GLN A 464 -6.32 18.70 10.90
N GLY A 465 -6.55 19.19 12.11
CA GLY A 465 -6.80 18.33 13.28
C GLY A 465 -5.64 17.41 13.67
N ILE A 466 -4.39 17.75 13.32
CA ILE A 466 -3.22 16.94 13.67
C ILE A 466 -2.77 17.22 15.11
N THR A 467 -2.10 16.25 15.72
CA THR A 467 -1.50 16.38 17.06
C THR A 467 0.00 16.06 17.02
N THR A 468 0.85 16.95 17.52
CA THR A 468 2.28 16.68 17.72
C THR A 468 2.66 16.70 19.20
N ARG A 469 3.54 15.80 19.62
CA ARG A 469 4.04 15.69 21.00
C ARG A 469 5.54 15.37 21.00
N ASN A 470 6.27 16.02 21.90
CA ASN A 470 7.69 15.75 22.16
C ASN A 470 7.88 15.40 23.64
N LEU A 471 7.86 14.11 23.95
CA LEU A 471 8.01 13.59 25.31
C LEU A 471 9.48 13.32 25.66
N THR A 472 10.31 12.99 24.66
CA THR A 472 11.71 12.59 24.87
C THR A 472 12.74 13.58 24.34
N GLY A 473 12.31 14.70 23.75
CA GLY A 473 13.20 15.70 23.17
C GLY A 473 13.58 15.46 21.71
N ARG A 474 13.04 14.42 21.05
CA ARG A 474 13.38 14.06 19.66
C ARG A 474 12.81 15.01 18.62
N THR A 475 11.61 15.53 18.87
CA THR A 475 10.91 16.37 17.88
C THR A 475 11.33 17.83 18.03
N THR A 476 12.01 18.35 17.02
CA THR A 476 12.60 19.71 17.01
C THR A 476 11.70 20.77 16.38
N SER A 477 10.83 20.38 15.43
CA SER A 477 9.82 21.24 14.79
C SER A 477 8.57 20.42 14.49
N SER A 478 7.38 21.01 14.48
CA SER A 478 6.16 20.29 14.08
C SER A 478 6.03 20.17 12.56
N ILE A 479 6.29 21.27 11.84
CA ILE A 479 6.26 21.32 10.38
C ILE A 479 7.43 22.16 9.90
N ARG A 480 8.16 21.67 8.90
CA ARG A 480 9.29 22.38 8.31
C ARG A 480 9.19 22.40 6.79
N VAL A 481 9.55 23.53 6.20
CA VAL A 481 9.60 23.74 4.75
C VAL A 481 11.03 24.15 4.40
N LEU A 482 11.71 23.36 3.57
CA LEU A 482 13.01 23.75 3.03
C LEU A 482 12.85 24.89 2.04
N GLY A 483 13.81 25.83 2.02
CA GLY A 483 13.76 27.00 1.13
C GLY A 483 13.76 26.68 -0.38
N THR A 484 13.99 25.43 -0.76
CA THR A 484 13.86 24.92 -2.13
C THR A 484 12.46 24.41 -2.47
N HIS A 485 11.58 24.23 -1.48
CA HIS A 485 10.19 23.83 -1.69
C HIS A 485 9.30 25.06 -1.83
N ILE A 486 8.36 25.01 -2.77
CA ILE A 486 7.40 26.09 -3.04
C ILE A 486 6.01 25.64 -2.60
N LEU A 487 5.43 26.30 -1.60
CA LEU A 487 4.01 26.17 -1.30
C LEU A 487 3.23 27.22 -2.11
N VAL A 488 1.99 26.92 -2.50
CA VAL A 488 1.03 27.87 -3.07
C VAL A 488 0.03 28.27 -1.98
N PRO A 489 0.32 29.28 -1.14
CA PRO A 489 -0.39 29.50 0.11
C PRO A 489 -1.88 29.79 -0.10
N GLU A 490 -2.25 30.39 -1.23
CA GLU A 490 -3.63 30.76 -1.58
C GLU A 490 -4.57 29.56 -1.67
N THR A 491 -4.01 28.36 -1.88
CA THR A 491 -4.75 27.10 -2.04
C THR A 491 -4.71 26.21 -0.79
N ASN A 492 -3.84 26.53 0.17
CA ASN A 492 -3.59 25.70 1.34
C ASN A 492 -4.53 26.01 2.51
N VAL A 493 -4.75 25.00 3.36
CA VAL A 493 -5.60 25.08 4.55
C VAL A 493 -4.84 24.56 5.77
N PHE A 494 -4.92 25.28 6.90
CA PHE A 494 -4.31 24.91 8.16
C PHE A 494 -5.24 25.22 9.33
N GLU A 495 -5.95 24.22 9.86
CA GLU A 495 -7.04 24.44 10.84
C GLU A 495 -7.08 23.37 11.95
N GLY A 496 -7.41 23.76 13.18
CA GLY A 496 -7.67 22.81 14.28
C GLY A 496 -6.46 21.98 14.76
N ASN A 497 -5.23 22.40 14.44
CA ASN A 497 -4.00 21.64 14.75
C ASN A 497 -3.49 21.93 16.17
N ASP A 498 -3.11 20.88 16.91
CA ASP A 498 -2.47 20.94 18.22
C ASP A 498 -0.97 20.65 18.10
N LEU A 499 -0.19 21.72 17.88
CA LEU A 499 1.26 21.64 17.74
C LEU A 499 1.93 21.72 19.11
N GLY A 500 2.04 20.59 19.81
CA GLY A 500 2.70 20.48 21.12
C GLY A 500 4.22 20.62 21.07
N VAL A 501 4.79 21.05 19.94
CA VAL A 501 6.23 21.26 19.69
C VAL A 501 6.40 22.58 18.94
N PRO A 502 7.36 23.45 19.33
CA PRO A 502 7.59 24.73 18.64
C PRO A 502 8.04 24.50 17.20
N GLY A 503 7.71 25.44 16.30
CA GLY A 503 8.14 25.41 14.89
C GLY A 503 7.05 24.96 13.92
N ASN A 504 6.66 25.88 13.02
CA ASN A 504 5.72 25.63 11.93
C ASN A 504 6.05 26.59 10.78
N ASP A 505 6.64 26.05 9.71
CA ASP A 505 6.98 26.80 8.50
C ASP A 505 5.89 26.71 7.42
N PHE A 506 4.73 26.09 7.70
CA PHE A 506 3.68 25.93 6.71
C PHE A 506 3.06 27.28 6.33
N GLU A 507 2.96 27.56 5.04
CA GLU A 507 2.32 28.77 4.51
C GLU A 507 0.91 28.44 4.00
N TRP A 508 -0.09 29.15 4.54
CA TRP A 508 -1.50 28.99 4.15
C TRP A 508 -2.22 30.32 4.13
N ARG A 509 -3.31 30.38 3.35
CA ARG A 509 -4.24 31.50 3.39
C ARG A 509 -5.02 31.42 4.69
N SER A 510 -4.80 32.35 5.61
CA SER A 510 -5.73 32.49 6.72
C SER A 510 -7.10 32.90 6.18
N SER A 511 -8.11 32.06 6.39
CA SER A 511 -9.52 32.39 6.13
C SER A 511 -9.97 33.63 6.93
N ALA A 512 -9.22 34.00 7.96
CA ALA A 512 -9.30 35.29 8.63
C ALA A 512 -8.72 36.41 7.75
N LEU A 513 -9.62 37.27 7.27
CA LEU A 513 -9.41 38.52 6.51
C LEU A 513 -9.43 38.38 4.99
N GLN A 514 -10.61 38.10 4.43
CA GLN A 514 -11.07 38.95 3.33
C GLN A 514 -11.06 40.39 3.85
N GLY A 515 -9.98 41.10 3.58
CA GLY A 515 -9.89 42.53 3.84
C GLY A 515 -11.01 43.23 3.08
N TYR A 516 -12.08 43.56 3.80
CA TYR A 516 -12.93 44.65 3.36
C TYR A 516 -12.04 45.90 3.36
N THR A 517 -11.66 46.37 2.18
CA THR A 517 -11.01 47.67 2.02
C THR A 517 -12.06 48.73 2.27
N PHE A 518 -12.25 49.12 3.53
CA PHE A 518 -13.00 50.34 3.83
C PHE A 518 -12.04 51.52 3.66
N ALA A 519 -12.25 52.30 2.61
CA ALA A 519 -11.65 53.62 2.48
C ALA A 519 -12.23 54.52 3.59
N THR A 520 -11.63 54.51 4.77
CA THR A 520 -11.84 55.59 5.74
C THR A 520 -11.18 56.85 5.18
N ALA A 521 -11.99 57.84 4.83
CA ALA A 521 -11.49 59.18 4.58
C ALA A 521 -10.71 59.64 5.82
N ILE A 522 -9.49 60.14 5.60
CA ILE A 522 -8.56 60.60 6.65
C ILE A 522 -9.17 61.72 7.51
N SER A 523 -10.24 62.37 7.04
CA SER A 523 -10.99 63.41 7.74
C SER A 523 -11.62 62.98 9.07
N ASP A 524 -11.73 61.67 9.37
CA ASP A 524 -12.46 61.17 10.53
C ASP A 524 -11.55 60.73 11.70
N LEU A 525 -10.28 61.13 11.68
CA LEU A 525 -9.36 60.98 12.81
C LEU A 525 -9.60 62.12 13.83
N PRO A 526 -9.42 61.87 15.15
CA PRO A 526 -9.51 62.92 16.16
C PRO A 526 -8.55 64.09 15.85
N GLU A 527 -9.02 65.33 15.99
CA GLU A 527 -8.18 66.53 15.83
C GLU A 527 -6.94 66.44 16.74
N GLY A 528 -5.74 66.55 16.14
CA GLY A 528 -4.47 66.64 16.87
C GLY A 528 -3.50 65.46 16.70
N GLU A 529 -3.91 64.37 16.04
CA GLU A 529 -3.03 63.23 15.75
C GLU A 529 -2.55 63.28 14.29
N SER A 530 -1.23 63.37 14.07
CA SER A 530 -0.64 63.34 12.73
C SER A 530 -0.65 61.91 12.17
N ALA A 531 -1.38 61.68 11.09
CA ALA A 531 -1.34 60.43 10.36
C ALA A 531 0.06 60.18 9.79
N ALA A 532 0.68 59.04 10.13
CA ALA A 532 1.66 58.45 9.24
C ALA A 532 0.88 57.88 8.04
N VAL A 533 0.91 58.62 6.93
CA VAL A 533 0.41 58.13 5.64
C VAL A 533 1.23 56.89 5.26
N VAL A 534 0.60 55.72 5.22
CA VAL A 534 1.17 54.57 4.52
C VAL A 534 0.55 54.51 3.13
N GLN A 535 1.45 54.70 2.17
CA GLN A 535 1.27 54.68 0.73
C GLN A 535 0.55 53.38 0.29
N SER A 536 -0.51 53.51 -0.51
CA SER A 536 -1.08 52.39 -1.25
C SER A 536 -0.11 51.97 -2.35
N GLY A 537 0.73 50.98 -2.06
CA GLY A 537 1.59 50.31 -3.04
C GLY A 537 1.18 48.86 -3.19
N THR A 538 0.95 48.42 -4.42
CA THR A 538 0.86 47.00 -4.77
C THR A 538 2.20 46.35 -4.46
N TYR A 539 2.29 45.57 -3.39
CA TYR A 539 3.47 44.77 -3.09
C TYR A 539 3.22 43.32 -3.51
N GLY A 540 4.06 42.84 -4.43
CA GLY A 540 4.20 41.41 -4.76
C GLY A 540 4.76 40.60 -3.59
N PRO A 541 4.88 39.27 -3.75
CA PRO A 541 4.94 38.32 -2.66
C PRO A 541 6.27 38.44 -1.90
N GLY A 542 6.16 38.85 -0.64
CA GLY A 542 7.27 38.99 0.29
C GLY A 542 6.79 38.81 1.72
N VAL A 543 6.93 37.57 2.21
CA VAL A 543 7.16 37.15 3.60
C VAL A 543 6.83 38.20 4.69
N LEU A 544 5.69 38.03 5.36
CA LEU A 544 5.41 38.68 6.65
C LEU A 544 6.03 37.83 7.77
N LYS A 545 7.33 38.01 8.00
CA LYS A 545 7.98 37.58 9.25
C LYS A 545 7.43 38.43 10.39
N THR A 546 6.89 37.79 11.42
CA THR A 546 6.43 38.44 12.64
C THR A 546 7.59 39.17 13.34
N SER A 547 7.70 40.48 13.18
CA SER A 547 8.14 41.38 14.26
C SER A 547 7.82 42.84 13.95
N LYS A 548 7.04 43.47 14.85
CA LYS A 548 6.75 44.91 15.04
C LYS A 548 5.89 45.66 13.99
N TYR A 549 4.75 46.18 14.50
CA TYR A 549 3.74 47.13 13.95
C TYR A 549 2.67 46.50 13.02
N ARG A 550 1.38 46.35 13.41
CA ARG A 550 0.26 47.24 13.83
C ARG A 550 -0.55 47.82 12.65
N ASP A 551 -1.42 46.98 12.11
CA ASP A 551 -2.57 47.36 11.27
C ASP A 551 -3.85 47.55 12.12
N PRO A 552 -4.83 48.34 11.67
CA PRO A 552 -6.17 48.35 12.27
C PRO A 552 -6.86 47.00 12.01
N VAL A 553 -7.16 46.27 13.09
CA VAL A 553 -7.91 45.01 13.05
C VAL A 553 -9.39 45.30 13.23
N SER A 554 -10.24 44.83 12.31
CA SER A 554 -11.69 44.79 12.55
C SER A 554 -12.03 43.47 13.24
N LEU A 555 -12.58 43.53 14.46
CA LEU A 555 -13.10 42.37 15.18
C LEU A 555 -14.63 42.39 15.11
N SER A 556 -15.24 41.30 14.61
CA SER A 556 -16.69 41.11 14.68
C SER A 556 -17.01 40.13 15.80
N PHE A 557 -17.68 40.63 16.84
CA PHE A 557 -18.31 39.80 17.86
C PHE A 557 -19.82 39.97 17.73
N ALA A 558 -20.55 38.86 17.62
CA ALA A 558 -22.02 38.80 17.75
C ALA A 558 -22.78 39.96 17.06
N GLN A 559 -22.70 40.05 15.73
CA GLN A 559 -23.45 40.99 14.87
C GLN A 559 -23.13 42.49 15.01
N THR A 560 -22.05 42.88 15.73
CA THR A 560 -21.63 44.29 15.79
C THR A 560 -20.21 44.46 15.25
N THR A 561 -20.04 45.35 14.27
CA THR A 561 -18.73 45.72 13.72
C THR A 561 -18.10 46.83 14.57
N PHE A 562 -16.79 46.76 14.82
CA PHE A 562 -16.03 47.80 15.51
C PHE A 562 -14.80 48.21 14.68
N GLN A 563 -14.39 49.47 14.80
CA GLN A 563 -13.07 49.93 14.39
C GLN A 563 -12.18 50.09 15.62
N LEU A 564 -10.98 49.54 15.53
CA LEU A 564 -9.94 49.63 16.56
C LEU A 564 -8.77 50.44 16.03
N PHE A 565 -8.28 51.39 16.84
CA PHE A 565 -7.08 52.17 16.54
C PHE A 565 -6.12 52.11 17.72
N TYR A 566 -4.86 51.84 17.44
CA TYR A 566 -3.80 51.80 18.44
C TYR A 566 -2.89 53.01 18.26
N PRO A 567 -2.92 53.99 19.17
CA PRO A 567 -2.01 55.13 19.09
C PRO A 567 -0.57 54.66 19.17
N ALA A 568 0.33 55.37 18.47
CA ALA A 568 1.76 55.14 18.56
C ALA A 568 2.28 55.74 19.90
N SER A 569 2.01 55.10 21.04
CA SER A 569 2.67 55.47 22.30
C SER A 569 4.03 54.80 22.41
N THR A 570 5.03 55.56 22.84
CA THR A 570 6.44 55.17 22.95
C THR A 570 6.81 54.37 24.20
N THR A 571 5.84 53.98 25.02
CA THR A 571 6.08 53.22 26.26
C THR A 571 5.27 51.92 26.27
N ALA A 572 5.94 50.82 26.61
CA ALA A 572 5.46 49.45 26.47
C ALA A 572 4.37 49.04 27.49
N ASP A 573 4.03 49.91 28.44
CA ASP A 573 3.33 49.51 29.67
C ASP A 573 1.83 49.90 29.72
N GLN A 574 1.23 50.34 28.61
CA GLN A 574 -0.21 50.62 28.55
C GLN A 574 -0.83 50.18 27.22
N PHE A 575 -1.75 49.20 27.27
CA PHE A 575 -2.62 48.87 26.14
C PHE A 575 -3.74 49.90 26.04
N ASN A 576 -3.39 51.10 25.60
CA ASN A 576 -4.36 52.11 25.20
C ASN A 576 -4.80 51.81 23.76
N PHE A 577 -6.10 51.63 23.55
CA PHE A 577 -6.68 51.56 22.21
C PHE A 577 -7.95 52.40 22.13
N LEU A 578 -8.23 52.94 20.96
CA LEU A 578 -9.49 53.60 20.65
C LEU A 578 -10.41 52.59 19.96
N MET A 579 -11.68 52.59 20.32
CA MET A 579 -12.71 51.80 19.66
C MET A 579 -13.91 52.67 19.29
N ARG A 580 -14.47 52.48 18.10
CA ARG A 580 -15.78 53.04 17.72
C ARG A 580 -16.64 51.97 17.04
N LYS A 581 -17.95 52.13 17.10
CA LYS A 581 -18.93 51.25 16.44
C LYS A 581 -19.81 52.08 15.48
N PRO A 582 -20.50 51.46 14.51
CA PRO A 582 -21.51 52.15 13.72
C PRO A 582 -22.54 52.80 14.65
N ASP A 583 -22.84 54.05 14.37
CA ASP A 583 -23.87 54.80 15.07
C ASP A 583 -24.98 55.13 14.06
N PRO A 584 -26.13 54.44 14.14
CA PRO A 584 -27.22 54.60 13.19
C PRO A 584 -27.85 55.99 13.25
N LEU A 585 -27.62 56.77 14.31
CA LEU A 585 -28.15 58.13 14.45
C LEU A 585 -27.39 59.16 13.62
N VAL A 586 -26.13 58.89 13.28
CA VAL A 586 -25.27 59.80 12.49
C VAL A 586 -24.98 59.26 11.09
N GLY A 587 -25.57 58.13 10.69
CA GLY A 587 -25.39 57.55 9.37
C GLY A 587 -23.93 57.18 9.07
N GLY A 588 -23.17 56.75 10.09
CA GLY A 588 -21.73 56.51 9.99
C GLY A 588 -21.14 55.86 11.24
N TRP A 589 -19.87 56.13 11.52
CA TRP A 589 -19.21 55.67 12.75
C TRP A 589 -19.48 56.64 13.91
N GLY A 590 -19.75 56.09 15.10
CA GLY A 590 -19.82 56.88 16.33
C GLY A 590 -18.45 57.43 16.74
N ALA A 591 -18.42 58.27 17.77
CA ALA A 591 -17.18 58.83 18.30
C ALA A 591 -16.21 57.75 18.82
N TRP A 592 -14.91 57.99 18.66
CA TRP A 592 -13.86 57.16 19.26
C TRP A 592 -13.95 57.17 20.79
N LYS A 593 -13.95 55.99 21.39
CA LYS A 593 -13.86 55.80 22.84
C LYS A 593 -12.49 55.23 23.18
N LYS A 594 -11.79 55.85 24.12
CA LYS A 594 -10.50 55.36 24.62
C LYS A 594 -10.72 54.29 25.69
N PHE A 595 -10.10 53.14 25.48
CA PHE A 595 -10.00 52.07 26.46
C PHE A 595 -8.58 52.07 27.01
N ILE A 596 -8.48 52.12 28.33
CA ILE A 596 -7.23 52.10 29.08
C ILE A 596 -7.19 50.73 29.75
N GLY A 597 -6.37 49.81 29.21
CA GLY A 597 -6.07 48.56 29.91
C GLY A 597 -5.15 48.86 31.09
N THR A 598 -5.64 48.67 32.31
CA THR A 598 -4.83 48.62 33.53
C THR A 598 -4.36 47.20 33.81
#